data_AF-A0A3P6GHE3-F1
#
_entry.id   AF-A0A3P6GHE3-F1
#
_cell.length_a   1.000
_cell.length_b   1.000
_cell.length_c   1.000
_cell.angle_alpha   90.00
_cell.angle_beta   90.00
_cell.angle_gamma   90.00
#
_symmetry.space_group_name_H-M   'P 1'
#
loop_
_entity.id
_entity.type
_entity.pdbx_description
1 polymer ?
#
loop_
_entity_poly.entity_id
_entity_poly.type
_entity_poly.pdbx_seq_one_letter_code
_entity_poly.pdbx_strand_id
1 'polypeptide(L)'
;MNQLNNLTKSDRRQLLSGNLMIRPGVIRPVKDGSGNKWAVSRYEVPWSQYSPYPSGAATFVGADVLTELVVAEAYTRFLYVDDAFMGFAVAKLPHLRFHSLKDFYLKSTNSQKSLIAKSPVRF
;
A
#
# COMPACT_ATOMS: atom_id res chain seq x y z
N MET A 1 3.67 18.79 -0.42
CA MET A 1 3.16 19.21 -1.75
C MET A 1 4.20 19.85 -2.66
N ASN A 2 5.25 20.51 -2.15
CA ASN A 2 6.26 21.18 -3.01
C ASN A 2 6.96 20.27 -4.03
N GLN A 3 7.18 18.99 -3.74
CA GLN A 3 7.80 18.07 -4.71
C GLN A 3 6.93 17.76 -5.93
N LEU A 4 5.62 17.56 -5.74
CA LEU A 4 4.69 17.26 -6.85
C LEU A 4 4.64 18.39 -7.88
N ASN A 5 4.84 19.62 -7.42
CA ASN A 5 4.86 20.81 -8.28
C ASN A 5 6.14 20.93 -9.11
N ASN A 6 7.23 20.29 -8.68
CA ASN A 6 8.51 20.29 -9.38
C ASN A 6 8.62 19.15 -10.41
N LEU A 7 7.66 18.24 -10.44
CA LEU A 7 7.63 17.14 -11.40
C LEU A 7 7.20 17.65 -12.77
N THR A 8 7.87 17.17 -13.82
CA THR A 8 7.41 17.42 -15.19
C THR A 8 6.06 16.75 -15.41
N LYS A 9 5.37 17.12 -16.52
CA LYS A 9 4.16 16.39 -16.92
C LYS A 9 4.43 14.90 -17.10
N SER A 10 5.58 14.53 -17.68
CA SER A 10 5.97 13.14 -17.89
C SER A 10 6.16 12.42 -16.54
N ASP A 11 6.90 13.03 -15.61
CA ASP A 11 7.16 12.42 -14.29
C ASP A 11 5.86 12.18 -13.52
N ARG A 12 4.89 13.11 -13.62
CA ARG A 12 3.57 12.93 -12.98
C ARG A 12 2.76 11.79 -13.61
N ARG A 13 2.90 11.54 -14.91
CA ARG A 13 2.18 10.46 -15.60
C ARG A 13 2.78 9.09 -15.32
N GLN A 14 4.07 9.04 -15.00
CA GLN A 14 4.83 7.83 -14.65
C GLN A 14 4.94 7.60 -13.13
N LEU A 15 4.26 8.42 -12.33
CA LEU A 15 4.40 8.39 -10.88
C LEU A 15 3.80 7.12 -10.29
N LEU A 16 4.54 6.45 -9.40
CA LEU A 16 4.04 5.35 -8.59
C LEU A 16 4.67 5.45 -7.21
N SER A 17 4.02 6.16 -6.30
CA SER A 17 4.67 6.60 -5.07
C SER A 17 3.73 6.70 -3.88
N GLY A 18 4.27 6.50 -2.68
CA GLY A 18 3.54 6.65 -1.42
C GLY A 18 4.41 6.41 -0.21
N ASN A 19 3.79 6.25 0.96
CA ASN A 19 4.49 5.87 2.17
C ASN A 19 4.82 4.36 2.14
N LEU A 20 6.02 4.01 1.68
CA LEU A 20 6.37 2.65 1.29
C LEU A 20 6.55 1.69 2.49
N MET A 21 5.81 0.57 2.45
CA MET A 21 6.00 -0.59 3.33
C MET A 21 6.92 -1.59 2.64
N ILE A 22 8.16 -1.74 3.14
CA ILE A 22 9.15 -2.66 2.58
C ILE A 22 9.11 -3.98 3.35
N ARG A 23 8.67 -5.06 2.68
CA ARG A 23 8.54 -6.42 3.24
C ARG A 23 7.68 -6.51 4.52
N PRO A 24 6.47 -5.92 4.55
CA PRO A 24 5.65 -6.03 5.74
C PRO A 24 5.21 -7.49 5.95
N GLY A 25 5.29 -7.94 7.20
CA GLY A 25 4.83 -9.26 7.60
C GLY A 25 3.31 -9.39 7.41
N VAL A 26 2.88 -10.56 6.95
CA VAL A 26 1.46 -10.86 6.81
C VAL A 26 0.84 -11.08 8.19
N ILE A 27 -0.11 -10.24 8.57
CA ILE A 27 -0.85 -10.36 9.82
C ILE A 27 -1.77 -11.59 9.72
N ARG A 28 -1.68 -12.48 10.70
CA ARG A 28 -2.47 -13.73 10.74
C ARG A 28 -3.59 -13.63 11.78
N PRO A 29 -4.76 -14.24 11.52
CA PRO A 29 -5.84 -14.27 12.50
C PRO A 29 -5.41 -15.10 13.72
N VAL A 30 -5.66 -14.57 14.92
CA VAL A 30 -5.40 -15.27 16.18
C VAL A 30 -6.67 -16.01 16.57
N LYS A 31 -6.85 -17.22 16.01
CA LYS A 31 -8.00 -18.16 16.17
C LYS A 31 -9.38 -17.61 15.74
N ASP A 32 -9.68 -16.36 16.06
CA ASP A 32 -10.92 -15.68 15.75
C ASP A 32 -10.56 -14.44 14.92
N GLY A 33 -11.07 -14.33 13.69
CA GLY A 33 -10.76 -13.22 12.77
C GLY A 33 -11.16 -11.81 13.25
N SER A 34 -11.73 -11.70 14.46
CA SER A 34 -12.17 -10.46 15.09
C SER A 34 -11.03 -9.62 15.68
N GLY A 35 -9.84 -10.19 15.91
CA GLY A 35 -8.75 -9.50 16.62
C GLY A 35 -8.00 -8.44 15.80
N ASN A 36 -8.02 -8.51 14.47
CA ASN A 36 -7.36 -7.54 13.61
C ASN A 36 -8.02 -7.45 12.23
N LYS A 37 -8.55 -6.27 11.89
CA LYS A 37 -9.22 -6.02 10.61
C LYS A 37 -8.33 -6.14 9.37
N TRP A 38 -7.02 -6.33 9.54
CA TRP A 38 -6.03 -6.52 8.48
C TRP A 38 -5.46 -7.95 8.44
N ALA A 39 -6.00 -8.86 9.26
CA ALA A 39 -5.57 -10.25 9.28
C ALA A 39 -6.04 -11.01 8.04
N VAL A 40 -5.15 -11.78 7.42
CA VAL A 40 -5.45 -12.60 6.24
C VAL A 40 -5.03 -14.05 6.46
N SER A 41 -5.83 -14.97 5.93
CA SER A 41 -5.60 -16.40 6.02
C SER A 41 -4.47 -16.87 5.09
N ARG A 42 -3.98 -18.09 5.29
CA ARG A 42 -3.03 -18.74 4.37
C ARG A 42 -3.65 -19.08 3.01
N TYR A 43 -4.98 -19.19 2.95
CA TYR A 43 -5.72 -19.41 1.70
C TYR A 43 -5.78 -18.16 0.82
N GLU A 44 -5.82 -16.98 1.44
CA GLU A 44 -5.78 -15.69 0.75
C GLU A 44 -4.34 -15.33 0.38
N VAL A 45 -3.42 -15.40 1.35
CA VAL A 45 -2.01 -15.06 1.17
C VAL A 45 -1.14 -16.16 1.79
N PRO A 46 -0.59 -17.08 0.99
CA PRO A 46 0.19 -18.22 1.50
C PRO A 46 1.55 -17.80 2.06
N TRP A 47 2.14 -16.71 1.57
CA TRP A 47 3.46 -16.22 1.97
C TRP A 47 3.46 -15.55 3.35
N SER A 48 4.63 -15.50 4.01
CA SER A 48 4.79 -14.80 5.29
C SER A 48 4.96 -13.29 5.17
N GLN A 49 5.25 -12.78 3.98
CA GLN A 49 5.49 -11.36 3.69
C GLN A 49 4.69 -10.93 2.46
N TYR A 50 4.22 -9.68 2.47
CA TYR A 50 3.64 -9.06 1.29
C TYR A 50 4.72 -8.55 0.33
N SER A 51 4.34 -8.38 -0.93
CA SER A 51 5.10 -7.55 -1.87
C SER A 51 5.17 -6.09 -1.36
N PRO A 52 6.19 -5.29 -1.73
CA PRO A 52 6.23 -3.88 -1.36
C PRO A 52 4.96 -3.15 -1.81
N TYR A 53 4.38 -2.33 -0.93
CA TYR A 53 3.22 -1.51 -1.24
C TYR A 53 3.23 -0.20 -0.44
N PRO A 54 2.59 0.87 -0.92
CA PRO A 54 2.41 2.11 -0.19
C PRO A 54 1.28 1.95 0.82
N SER A 55 1.51 2.34 2.07
CA SER A 55 0.49 2.31 3.13
C SER A 55 -0.78 3.06 2.70
N GLY A 56 -1.95 2.47 2.95
CA GLY A 56 -3.28 2.91 2.50
C GLY A 56 -3.77 4.30 2.94
N ALA A 57 -2.90 5.16 3.48
CA ALA A 57 -3.25 6.55 3.74
C ALA A 57 -3.42 7.36 2.44
N ALA A 58 -2.47 7.24 1.52
CA ALA A 58 -2.54 7.82 0.19
C ALA A 58 -1.41 7.31 -0.70
N THR A 59 -1.74 7.12 -1.98
CA THR A 59 -0.82 6.70 -3.04
C THR A 59 -1.02 7.60 -4.25
N PHE A 60 0.08 7.99 -4.88
CA PHE A 60 0.07 8.68 -6.17
C PHE A 60 0.30 7.67 -7.28
N VAL A 61 -0.65 7.59 -8.21
CA VAL A 61 -0.57 6.76 -9.41
C VAL A 61 -0.75 7.68 -10.61
N GLY A 62 0.26 7.70 -11.48
CA GLY A 62 0.25 8.45 -12.72
C GLY A 62 -0.63 7.79 -13.77
N ALA A 63 -1.15 8.57 -14.72
CA ALA A 63 -2.11 8.08 -15.71
C ALA A 63 -1.58 6.97 -16.62
N ASP A 64 -0.28 6.97 -16.94
CA ASP A 64 0.32 5.90 -17.77
C ASP A 64 0.43 4.60 -16.95
N VAL A 65 0.88 4.72 -15.70
CA VAL A 65 0.96 3.60 -14.75
C VAL A 65 -0.41 3.01 -14.44
N LEU A 66 -1.44 3.86 -14.27
CA LEU A 66 -2.79 3.44 -13.92
C LEU A 66 -3.38 2.45 -14.94
N THR A 67 -3.11 2.66 -16.23
CA THR A 67 -3.65 1.81 -17.30
C THR A 67 -3.14 0.37 -17.17
N GLU A 68 -1.84 0.21 -16.93
CA GLU A 68 -1.22 -1.11 -16.75
C GLU A 68 -1.60 -1.74 -15.40
N LEU A 69 -1.69 -0.92 -14.36
CA LEU A 69 -2.08 -1.36 -13.03
C LEU A 69 -3.50 -1.95 -13.03
N VAL A 70 -4.47 -1.29 -13.68
CA VAL A 70 -5.85 -1.80 -13.79
C VAL A 70 -5.88 -3.17 -14.47
N VAL A 71 -5.09 -3.36 -15.53
CA VAL A 71 -4.96 -4.68 -16.18
C VAL A 71 -4.36 -5.69 -15.22
N ALA A 72 -3.27 -5.35 -14.53
CA ALA A 72 -2.64 -6.26 -13.56
C ALA A 72 -3.57 -6.62 -12.39
N GLU A 73 -4.37 -5.68 -11.90
CA GLU A 73 -5.40 -5.89 -10.87
C GLU A 73 -6.49 -6.85 -11.35
N ALA A 74 -6.95 -6.73 -12.59
CA ALA A 74 -7.95 -7.64 -13.17
C ALA A 74 -7.47 -9.11 -13.21
N TYR A 75 -6.15 -9.34 -13.34
CA TYR A 75 -5.55 -10.67 -13.27
C TYR A 75 -5.05 -11.05 -11.88
N THR A 76 -5.28 -10.23 -10.85
CA THR A 76 -4.86 -10.47 -9.47
C THR A 76 -6.04 -10.97 -8.65
N ARG A 77 -5.84 -12.09 -7.95
CA ARG A 77 -6.86 -12.61 -7.04
C ARG A 77 -7.18 -11.54 -6.01
N PHE A 78 -8.47 -11.21 -5.88
CA PHE A 78 -8.93 -10.19 -4.96
C PHE A 78 -8.42 -10.44 -3.53
N LEU A 79 -7.96 -9.36 -2.90
CA LEU A 79 -7.58 -9.30 -1.49
C LEU A 79 -8.20 -8.03 -0.90
N TYR A 80 -8.87 -8.15 0.24
CA TYR A 80 -9.62 -7.04 0.82
C TYR A 80 -8.73 -5.92 1.41
N VAL A 81 -7.46 -6.25 1.71
CA VAL A 81 -6.43 -5.29 2.10
C VAL A 81 -5.93 -4.64 0.81
N ASP A 82 -6.53 -3.50 0.46
CA ASP A 82 -6.40 -2.81 -0.82
C ASP A 82 -4.97 -2.35 -1.15
N ASP A 83 -4.26 -1.82 -0.16
CA ASP A 83 -2.87 -1.43 -0.32
C ASP A 83 -1.94 -2.62 -0.60
N ALA A 84 -2.10 -3.72 0.14
CA ALA A 84 -1.40 -4.98 -0.14
C ALA A 84 -1.81 -5.63 -1.47
N PHE A 85 -3.09 -5.54 -1.85
CA PHE A 85 -3.59 -5.99 -3.16
C PHE A 85 -2.88 -5.28 -4.31
N MET A 86 -2.79 -3.95 -4.25
CA MET A 86 -2.04 -3.14 -5.22
C MET A 86 -0.56 -3.54 -5.27
N GLY A 87 0.05 -3.89 -4.13
CA GLY A 87 1.41 -4.43 -4.08
C GLY A 87 1.59 -5.71 -4.90
N PHE A 88 0.63 -6.64 -4.83
CA PHE A 88 0.64 -7.86 -5.65
C PHE A 88 0.40 -7.58 -7.13
N ALA A 89 -0.47 -6.61 -7.47
CA ALA A 89 -0.70 -6.21 -8.84
C ALA A 89 0.57 -5.61 -9.47
N VAL A 90 1.23 -4.67 -8.77
CA VAL A 90 2.49 -4.06 -9.22
C VAL A 90 3.62 -5.09 -9.35
N ALA A 91 3.66 -6.12 -8.48
CA ALA A 91 4.66 -7.19 -8.58
C ALA A 91 4.61 -7.98 -9.90
N LYS A 92 3.51 -7.89 -10.66
CA LYS A 92 3.37 -8.50 -12.00
C LYS A 92 3.91 -7.60 -13.12
N LEU A 93 4.23 -6.34 -12.83
CA LEU A 93 4.71 -5.35 -13.77
C LEU A 93 6.18 -5.04 -13.45
N PRO A 94 7.15 -5.84 -13.92
CA PRO A 94 8.54 -5.81 -13.44
C PRO A 94 9.30 -4.51 -13.75
N HIS A 95 8.80 -3.69 -14.67
CA HIS A 95 9.37 -2.38 -14.99
C HIS A 95 8.84 -1.27 -14.06
N LEU A 96 7.81 -1.55 -13.26
CA LEU A 96 7.27 -0.63 -12.26
C LEU A 96 7.81 -0.97 -10.87
N ARG A 97 8.00 0.08 -10.06
CA ARG A 97 8.36 -0.05 -8.65
C ARG A 97 7.83 1.15 -7.89
N PHE A 98 7.47 0.94 -6.63
CA PHE A 98 7.09 2.04 -5.77
C PHE A 98 8.29 2.90 -5.41
N HIS A 99 8.08 4.22 -5.45
CA HIS A 99 9.04 5.21 -5.03
C HIS A 99 8.56 5.89 -3.74
N SER A 100 9.49 6.11 -2.80
CA SER A 100 9.21 6.98 -1.66
C SER A 100 9.24 8.44 -2.13
N LEU A 101 8.19 9.19 -1.84
CA LEU A 101 8.17 10.63 -2.03
C LEU A 101 8.78 11.29 -0.79
N LYS A 102 9.79 12.14 -1.00
CA LYS A 102 10.40 12.90 0.10
C LYS A 102 9.32 13.82 0.68
N ASP A 103 9.31 13.93 2.01
CA ASP A 103 8.33 14.72 2.77
C ASP A 103 6.87 14.22 2.64
N PHE A 104 6.66 13.01 2.11
CA PHE A 104 5.37 12.33 2.11
C PHE A 104 5.39 11.17 3.10
N TYR A 105 4.97 11.47 4.34
CA TYR A 105 4.90 10.51 5.42
C TYR A 105 3.61 10.71 6.21
N LEU A 106 3.13 9.63 6.83
CA LEU A 106 2.00 9.71 7.74
C LEU A 106 2.45 10.39 9.03
N LYS A 107 1.86 11.54 9.37
CA LYS A 107 2.06 12.19 10.66
C LYS A 107 0.91 11.85 11.58
N SER A 108 1.17 11.00 12.59
CA SER A 108 0.22 10.79 13.68
C SER A 108 0.25 12.00 14.62
N THR A 109 -0.90 12.63 14.87
CA THR A 109 -1.04 13.70 15.87
C THR A 109 -1.72 13.12 17.11
N ASN A 110 -0.98 13.04 18.22
CA ASN A 110 -1.51 12.67 19.54
C ASN A 110 -2.26 13.85 20.19
N SER A 111 -3.23 14.45 19.50
CA SER A 111 -4.15 15.36 20.19
C SER A 111 -5.12 14.50 21.00
N GLN A 112 -5.35 14.82 22.28
CA GLN A 112 -6.28 14.10 23.18
C GLN A 112 -7.76 14.06 22.68
N LYS A 113 -8.05 14.60 21.49
CA LYS A 113 -9.36 14.60 20.83
C LYS A 113 -9.43 13.69 19.60
N SER A 114 -8.34 13.03 19.20
CA SER A 114 -8.41 12.03 18.14
C SER A 114 -8.98 10.73 18.69
N LEU A 115 -9.88 10.09 17.94
CA LEU A 115 -10.31 8.73 18.22
C LEU A 115 -9.06 7.85 18.18
N ILE A 116 -8.55 7.48 19.35
CA ILE A 116 -7.42 6.56 19.47
C ILE A 116 -7.92 5.19 19.02
N ALA A 117 -7.74 4.89 17.73
CA ALA A 117 -7.76 3.52 17.28
C ALA A 117 -6.58 2.83 17.97
N LYS A 118 -6.88 2.07 19.03
CA LYS A 118 -5.93 1.13 19.63
C LYS A 118 -5.67 0.03 18.60
N SER A 119 -4.82 0.31 17.63
CA SER A 119 -4.32 -0.69 16.71
C SER A 119 -3.29 -1.51 17.48
N PRO A 120 -3.44 -2.84 17.61
CA PRO A 120 -2.49 -3.70 18.31
C PRO A 120 -1.21 -3.94 17.49
N VAL A 121 -0.83 -3.00 16.63
CA VAL A 121 0.30 -3.14 15.71
C VAL A 121 1.51 -2.42 16.32
N ARG A 122 2.41 -3.20 16.92
CA ARG A 122 3.83 -2.84 17.04
C ARG A 122 4.51 -3.35 15.77
N PHE A 123 5.26 -2.46 15.11
CA PHE A 123 6.21 -2.83 14.05
C PHE A 123 7.38 -3.64 14.64
#